data_AF-A0A8J2PPB6-F1
#
_entry.id   AF-A0A8J2PPB6-F1
#
_cell.length_a   1.000
_cell.length_b   1.000
_cell.length_c   1.000
_cell.angle_alpha   90.00
_cell.angle_beta   90.00
_cell.angle_gamma   90.00
#
_symmetry.space_group_name_H-M   'P 1'
#
loop_
_entity.id
_entity.type
_entity.pdbx_description
1 polymer ?
#
loop_
_entity_poly.entity_id
_entity_poly.type
_entity_poly.pdbx_seq_one_letter_code
_entity_poly.pdbx_strand_id
1 'polypeptide(L)'
;MYLRYLHSSGVRSVIVTSGTLSPLDSFVSSLGISFPVILENQHAASLDQILGARIRYSQGGIDLCGTFHRRSSAGYIYGLGEVIIRACQIIPDGILVFFSSYVVMNSCLKFWKTAKFGAAFMWETIMNHKDTFIEPKSKLELKAVLLQFRQKVRESSGSGAIFFAVCRAKVSEGIDFSDNESRGVIVIGIPYAPTTNPRIELKKQFLTKQRIGVAKEELKKNISADEWYQVDAIRGVNQSIGRVLRHKDDFGVVILVDSRFCSMPSKRFPSWMRGCLKNYQNIGHFENECKQFFKKRNIEVCVNHKKISSVMEMASGFVSSRKRHEIVEQKKTNDEGLPFDIDTLYSSEAVAAFEKSIGVEDTVPKRPKRSCIFEELEEAEKNELVDVSHSADIDDSNIQSGSGMVIQKTKPKLRLKPNNSSLIKGQCRPQIGTPEEKMKEHKSLSIRQSDSDIMSGWQRSAVEYNKLLQSMEKSKRITLKMALKNYATDNNFQTLISTFTMETVPNHLEIFKGLYGYLYTNHRPEFLNICRQLKLL
;
A
#
# COMPACT_ATOMS: atom_id res chain seq x y z
N MET A 1 24.10 -9.78 7.02
CA MET A 1 25.07 -10.06 5.94
C MET A 1 25.92 -8.84 5.62
N TYR A 2 25.49 -7.90 4.76
CA TYR A 2 26.40 -6.90 4.13
C TYR A 2 27.38 -6.17 5.08
N LEU A 3 26.93 -5.62 6.21
CA LEU A 3 27.82 -4.95 7.17
C LEU A 3 28.82 -5.90 7.87
N ARG A 4 28.46 -7.17 8.12
CA ARG A 4 29.42 -8.18 8.61
C ARG A 4 30.45 -8.56 7.55
N TYR A 5 30.03 -8.62 6.28
CA TYR A 5 30.95 -8.85 5.15
C TYR A 5 31.94 -7.69 4.99
N LEU A 6 31.48 -6.44 5.06
CA LEU A 6 32.37 -5.26 5.04
C LEU A 6 33.37 -5.28 6.21
N HIS A 7 32.93 -5.68 7.40
CA HIS A 7 33.80 -5.85 8.57
C HIS A 7 34.84 -6.97 8.35
N SER A 8 34.44 -8.15 7.85
CA SER A 8 35.38 -9.23 7.54
C SER A 8 36.31 -8.93 6.35
N SER A 9 35.94 -7.98 5.48
CA SER A 9 36.77 -7.54 4.35
C SER A 9 37.83 -6.48 4.73
N GLY A 10 38.08 -6.24 6.03
CA GLY A 10 39.13 -5.33 6.48
C GLY A 10 38.85 -3.84 6.22
N VAL A 11 37.59 -3.43 6.07
CA VAL A 11 37.24 -2.02 5.85
C VAL A 11 37.59 -1.18 7.09
N ARG A 12 38.63 -0.33 6.97
CA ARG A 12 39.22 0.47 8.08
C ARG A 12 38.20 1.19 8.96
N SER A 13 37.12 1.71 8.40
CA SER A 13 36.07 2.41 9.15
C SER A 13 34.74 2.35 8.41
N VAL A 14 33.64 2.11 9.14
CA VAL A 14 32.28 2.18 8.62
C VAL A 14 31.45 3.08 9.54
N ILE A 15 30.94 4.19 9.02
CA ILE A 15 30.08 5.12 9.75
C ILE A 15 28.64 4.92 9.27
N VAL A 16 27.69 4.77 10.20
CA VAL A 16 26.27 4.55 9.89
C VAL A 16 25.44 5.69 10.47
N THR A 17 24.88 6.52 9.60
CA THR A 17 24.12 7.73 9.97
C THR A 17 22.70 7.70 9.42
N SER A 18 21.70 7.98 10.26
CA SER A 18 20.34 8.32 9.84
C SER A 18 19.57 8.96 11.01
N GLY A 19 18.73 9.96 10.71
CA GLY A 19 17.91 10.67 11.71
C GLY A 19 16.77 9.83 12.33
N THR A 20 16.58 8.58 11.90
CA THR A 20 15.48 7.70 12.37
C THR A 20 15.94 6.33 12.87
N LEU A 21 17.23 6.17 13.21
CA LEU A 21 17.78 4.89 13.73
C LEU A 21 17.23 4.48 15.11
N SER A 22 16.79 5.45 15.92
CA SER A 22 16.24 5.25 17.27
C SER A 22 15.13 4.17 17.30
N PRO A 23 15.15 3.22 18.27
CA PRO A 23 16.16 3.04 19.32
C PRO A 23 17.48 2.42 18.80
N LEU A 24 18.62 2.97 19.23
CA LEU A 24 19.94 2.56 18.73
C LEU A 24 20.36 1.16 19.17
N ASP A 25 20.10 0.77 20.43
CA ASP A 25 20.46 -0.56 20.97
C ASP A 25 19.85 -1.69 20.13
N SER A 26 18.58 -1.52 19.75
CA SER A 26 17.85 -2.42 18.84
C SER A 26 18.51 -2.50 17.46
N PHE A 27 19.02 -1.39 16.94
CA PHE A 27 19.71 -1.34 15.65
C PHE A 27 21.06 -2.07 15.70
N VAL A 28 21.89 -1.79 16.72
CA VAL A 28 23.19 -2.44 16.96
C VAL A 28 23.01 -3.95 17.16
N SER A 29 22.11 -4.36 18.05
CA SER A 29 21.76 -5.77 18.30
C SER A 29 21.28 -6.48 17.01
N SER A 30 20.48 -5.81 16.18
CA SER A 30 19.99 -6.37 14.91
C SER A 30 21.09 -6.61 13.87
N LEU A 31 22.20 -5.88 13.92
CA LEU A 31 23.36 -6.08 13.05
C LEU A 31 24.30 -7.16 13.61
N GLY A 32 24.46 -7.20 14.94
CA GLY A 32 25.41 -8.09 15.63
C GLY A 32 26.84 -7.86 15.12
N ILE A 33 27.26 -6.59 15.19
CA ILE A 33 28.65 -6.11 15.15
C ILE A 33 28.78 -5.08 16.26
N SER A 34 29.96 -4.92 16.85
CA SER A 34 30.19 -3.87 17.84
C SER A 34 30.25 -2.50 17.17
N PHE A 35 29.63 -1.49 17.80
CA PHE A 35 29.84 -0.08 17.48
C PHE A 35 30.49 0.57 18.70
N PRO A 36 31.82 0.79 18.70
CA PRO A 36 32.51 1.37 19.86
C PRO A 36 32.18 2.86 20.07
N VAL A 37 31.66 3.52 19.05
CA VAL A 37 31.12 4.88 19.11
C VAL A 37 29.65 4.85 18.71
N ILE A 38 28.77 5.26 19.62
CA ILE A 38 27.33 5.37 19.43
C ILE A 38 26.92 6.79 19.86
N LEU A 39 26.14 7.48 19.04
CA LEU A 39 25.79 8.89 19.26
C LEU A 39 24.31 9.15 18.90
N GLU A 40 23.48 9.47 19.90
CA GLU A 40 22.16 10.07 19.69
C GLU A 40 22.26 11.58 19.99
N ASN A 41 22.61 12.37 18.98
CA ASN A 41 22.63 13.83 19.10
C ASN A 41 21.22 14.37 19.41
N GLN A 42 21.16 15.49 20.11
CA GLN A 42 19.96 16.33 20.14
C GLN A 42 19.72 16.90 18.73
N HIS A 43 18.46 17.12 18.37
CA HIS A 43 18.10 17.71 17.08
C HIS A 43 18.41 19.20 17.09
N ALA A 44 18.71 19.78 15.92
CA ALA A 44 18.95 21.22 15.77
C ALA A 44 17.66 22.08 15.84
N ALA A 45 16.59 21.55 16.44
CA ALA A 45 15.31 22.24 16.63
C ALA A 45 14.96 22.23 18.13
N SER A 46 14.46 23.35 18.63
CA SER A 46 14.05 23.54 20.02
C SER A 46 12.71 22.85 20.32
N LEU A 47 12.48 22.55 21.60
CA LEU A 47 11.28 21.82 22.06
C LEU A 47 9.96 22.57 21.79
N ASP A 48 10.00 23.88 21.60
CA ASP A 48 8.83 24.71 21.30
C ASP A 48 8.47 24.76 19.79
N GLN A 49 9.34 24.28 18.90
CA GLN A 49 9.07 24.16 17.46
C GLN A 49 8.17 22.99 17.10
N ILE A 50 7.94 22.04 18.02
CA ILE A 50 7.04 20.91 17.81
C ILE A 50 6.02 20.81 18.93
N LEU A 51 4.75 20.79 18.53
CA LEU A 51 3.63 20.43 19.39
C LEU A 51 3.17 19.01 19.02
N GLY A 52 3.27 18.08 19.98
CA GLY A 52 3.00 16.65 19.77
C GLY A 52 1.77 16.15 20.52
N ALA A 53 0.82 15.56 19.79
CA ALA A 53 -0.39 14.97 20.35
C ALA A 53 -0.47 13.46 20.08
N ARG A 54 -0.91 12.70 21.08
CA ARG A 54 -1.41 11.32 20.93
C ARG A 54 -2.91 11.33 21.22
N ILE A 55 -3.74 11.06 20.21
CA ILE A 55 -5.19 11.11 20.31
C ILE A 55 -5.72 9.69 20.58
N ARG A 56 -6.51 9.52 21.64
CA ARG A 56 -7.02 8.21 22.07
C ARG A 56 -8.43 7.90 21.55
N TYR A 57 -9.33 8.86 21.58
CA TYR A 57 -10.75 8.73 21.24
C TYR A 57 -11.15 9.72 20.15
N SER A 58 -12.24 9.41 19.44
CA SER A 58 -12.94 10.35 18.58
C SER A 58 -13.76 11.37 19.39
N GLN A 59 -14.40 12.34 18.73
CA GLN A 59 -15.22 13.32 19.46
C GLN A 59 -16.48 12.66 20.03
N GLY A 60 -17.07 11.69 19.31
CA GLY A 60 -18.10 10.78 19.80
C GLY A 60 -17.62 9.70 20.79
N GLY A 61 -16.43 9.83 21.40
CA GLY A 61 -15.95 8.91 22.45
C GLY A 61 -15.49 7.53 21.97
N ILE A 62 -15.36 7.31 20.66
CA ILE A 62 -14.97 6.00 20.09
C ILE A 62 -13.45 5.82 20.23
N ASP A 63 -13.01 4.78 20.95
CA ASP A 63 -11.58 4.48 21.13
C ASP A 63 -10.92 4.14 19.78
N LEU A 64 -9.95 4.95 19.35
CA LEU A 64 -9.33 4.89 18.03
C LEU A 64 -8.21 3.84 18.00
N CYS A 65 -8.55 2.56 18.12
CA CYS A 65 -7.57 1.47 18.09
C CYS A 65 -7.53 0.77 16.73
N GLY A 66 -6.50 1.02 15.92
CA GLY A 66 -6.33 0.47 14.57
C GLY A 66 -5.88 -1.01 14.55
N THR A 67 -6.51 -1.89 15.31
CA THR A 67 -6.27 -3.34 15.27
C THR A 67 -7.01 -3.99 14.09
N PHE A 68 -6.62 -5.21 13.70
CA PHE A 68 -7.21 -5.92 12.56
C PHE A 68 -8.75 -6.01 12.64
N HIS A 69 -9.27 -6.32 13.83
CA HIS A 69 -10.71 -6.49 14.07
C HIS A 69 -11.49 -5.17 14.10
N ARG A 70 -10.87 -4.06 14.54
CA ARG A 70 -11.57 -2.78 14.78
C ARG A 70 -11.41 -1.75 13.65
N ARG A 71 -10.30 -1.80 12.90
CA ARG A 71 -9.98 -0.84 11.82
C ARG A 71 -11.00 -0.77 10.66
N SER A 72 -11.83 -1.80 10.51
CA SER A 72 -12.88 -1.87 9.48
C SER A 72 -14.25 -1.42 9.98
N SER A 73 -14.40 -1.13 11.28
CA SER A 73 -15.69 -0.72 11.86
C SER A 73 -16.05 0.71 11.44
N ALA A 74 -17.33 0.92 11.10
CA ALA A 74 -17.82 2.23 10.65
C ALA A 74 -17.53 3.34 11.68
N GLY A 75 -17.72 3.07 12.98
CA GLY A 75 -17.43 4.03 14.05
C GLY A 75 -15.95 4.42 14.16
N TYR A 76 -15.02 3.48 13.97
CA TYR A 76 -13.58 3.80 13.92
C TYR A 76 -13.25 4.69 12.72
N ILE A 77 -13.76 4.35 11.53
CA ILE A 77 -13.50 5.10 10.30
C ILE A 77 -14.15 6.50 10.36
N TYR A 78 -15.36 6.61 10.92
CA TYR A 78 -16.01 7.88 11.21
C TYR A 78 -15.17 8.74 12.16
N GLY A 79 -14.73 8.16 13.29
CA GLY A 79 -13.93 8.86 14.29
C GLY A 79 -12.58 9.36 13.78
N LEU A 80 -11.93 8.64 12.84
CA LEU A 80 -10.77 9.14 12.12
C LEU A 80 -11.11 10.36 11.24
N GLY A 81 -12.29 10.36 10.61
CA GLY A 81 -12.80 11.49 9.83
C GLY A 81 -13.04 12.74 10.69
N GLU A 82 -13.61 12.58 11.89
CA GLU A 82 -13.76 13.68 12.87
C GLU A 82 -12.41 14.34 13.19
N VAL A 83 -11.38 13.53 13.47
CA VAL A 83 -10.03 14.02 13.80
C VAL A 83 -9.39 14.75 12.63
N ILE A 84 -9.56 14.27 11.40
CA ILE A 84 -9.01 14.92 10.20
C ILE A 84 -9.74 16.24 9.90
N ILE A 85 -11.08 16.27 9.95
CA ILE A 85 -11.87 17.49 9.74
C ILE A 85 -11.44 18.57 10.74
N ARG A 86 -11.29 18.21 12.02
CA ARG A 86 -10.77 19.11 13.06
C ARG A 86 -9.33 19.54 12.80
N ALA A 87 -8.44 18.63 12.39
CA ALA A 87 -7.06 19.00 12.03
C ALA A 87 -7.01 20.00 10.88
N CYS A 88 -7.83 19.83 9.83
CA CYS A 88 -7.96 20.77 8.72
C CYS A 88 -8.44 22.18 9.15
N GLN A 89 -9.16 22.29 10.27
CA GLN A 89 -9.68 23.54 10.82
C GLN A 89 -8.70 24.29 11.74
N ILE A 90 -7.63 23.63 12.21
CA ILE A 90 -6.74 24.15 13.26
C ILE A 90 -5.26 24.21 12.85
N ILE A 91 -4.90 23.59 11.71
CA ILE A 91 -3.54 23.61 11.16
C ILE A 91 -3.56 24.41 9.84
N PRO A 92 -2.71 25.46 9.70
CA PRO A 92 -2.56 26.22 8.45
C PRO A 92 -1.91 25.37 7.34
N ASP A 93 -1.86 25.91 6.13
CA ASP A 93 -1.04 25.39 5.02
C ASP A 93 -1.18 23.87 4.74
N GLY A 94 -0.05 23.17 4.52
CA GLY A 94 0.05 21.75 4.18
C GLY A 94 -0.05 20.80 5.37
N ILE A 95 -0.93 19.81 5.24
CA ILE A 95 -1.08 18.67 6.17
C ILE A 95 -0.72 17.36 5.44
N LEU A 96 0.19 16.57 6.01
CA LEU A 96 0.50 15.22 5.52
C LEU A 96 -0.18 14.16 6.41
N VAL A 97 -0.97 13.26 5.84
CA VAL A 97 -1.71 12.22 6.57
C VAL A 97 -1.24 10.84 6.15
N PHE A 98 -0.49 10.16 7.03
CA PHE A 98 0.08 8.85 6.78
C PHE A 98 -0.74 7.73 7.42
N PHE A 99 -1.35 6.88 6.60
CA PHE A 99 -2.05 5.68 7.07
C PHE A 99 -1.10 4.49 7.25
N SER A 100 -1.51 3.54 8.08
CA SER A 100 -0.82 2.26 8.27
C SER A 100 -0.73 1.38 7.01
N SER A 101 -1.62 1.56 6.02
CA SER A 101 -1.59 0.86 4.72
C SER A 101 -2.54 1.48 3.69
N TYR A 102 -2.31 1.21 2.40
CA TYR A 102 -3.23 1.58 1.31
C TYR A 102 -4.65 1.04 1.50
N VAL A 103 -4.80 -0.15 2.10
CA VAL A 103 -6.13 -0.74 2.37
C VAL A 103 -6.90 0.13 3.35
N VAL A 104 -6.28 0.51 4.47
CA VAL A 104 -6.94 1.37 5.48
C VAL A 104 -7.23 2.76 4.88
N MET A 105 -6.28 3.35 4.16
CA MET A 105 -6.48 4.62 3.46
C MET A 105 -7.69 4.56 2.52
N ASN A 106 -7.73 3.59 1.61
CA ASN A 106 -8.79 3.49 0.60
C ASN A 106 -10.17 3.16 1.22
N SER A 107 -10.22 2.33 2.28
CA SER A 107 -11.45 2.10 3.03
C SER A 107 -11.97 3.38 3.68
N CYS A 108 -11.08 4.19 4.28
CA CYS A 108 -11.46 5.48 4.87
C CYS A 108 -11.95 6.47 3.81
N LEU A 109 -11.19 6.65 2.72
CA LEU A 109 -11.54 7.54 1.61
C LEU A 109 -12.84 7.13 0.90
N LYS A 110 -13.16 5.83 0.80
CA LYS A 110 -14.46 5.35 0.28
C LYS A 110 -15.60 5.71 1.24
N PHE A 111 -15.41 5.48 2.55
CA PHE A 111 -16.43 5.72 3.56
C PHE A 111 -16.74 7.22 3.76
N TRP A 112 -15.73 8.09 3.81
CA TRP A 112 -15.94 9.53 4.00
C TRP A 112 -16.67 10.21 2.83
N LYS A 113 -16.70 9.59 1.64
CA LYS A 113 -17.49 10.06 0.50
C LYS A 113 -19.00 9.76 0.62
N THR A 114 -19.40 8.87 1.52
CA THR A 114 -20.82 8.52 1.75
C THR A 114 -21.29 8.79 3.19
N ALA A 115 -20.38 8.94 4.15
CA ALA A 115 -20.70 9.30 5.53
C ALA A 115 -21.00 10.80 5.68
N LYS A 116 -22.12 11.14 6.33
CA LYS A 116 -22.52 12.52 6.64
C LYS A 116 -21.86 13.06 7.92
N PHE A 117 -21.56 14.36 7.92
CA PHE A 117 -21.05 15.13 9.05
C PHE A 117 -21.82 16.46 9.10
N GLY A 118 -22.86 16.52 9.92
CA GLY A 118 -23.92 17.49 9.74
C GLY A 118 -24.63 17.29 8.40
N ALA A 119 -24.89 18.37 7.66
CA ALA A 119 -25.56 18.32 6.37
C ALA A 119 -24.67 17.83 5.20
N ALA A 120 -23.36 18.10 5.26
CA ALA A 120 -22.40 17.73 4.21
C ALA A 120 -21.87 16.29 4.38
N PHE A 121 -21.26 15.73 3.35
CA PHE A 121 -20.44 14.51 3.50
C PHE A 121 -19.08 14.85 4.14
N MET A 122 -18.48 13.88 4.83
CA MET A 122 -17.17 14.06 5.48
C MET A 122 -16.08 14.48 4.47
N TRP A 123 -16.08 13.87 3.27
CA TRP A 123 -15.11 14.18 2.22
C TRP A 123 -15.25 15.62 1.68
N GLU A 124 -16.48 16.09 1.46
CA GLU A 124 -16.78 17.48 1.08
C GLU A 124 -16.33 18.45 2.19
N THR A 125 -16.60 18.09 3.45
CA THR A 125 -16.17 18.88 4.62
C THR A 125 -14.66 19.02 4.66
N ILE A 126 -13.89 17.97 4.34
CA ILE A 126 -12.44 18.04 4.21
C ILE A 126 -12.04 18.95 3.04
N MET A 127 -12.61 18.76 1.83
CA MET A 127 -12.30 19.56 0.63
C MET A 127 -12.59 21.07 0.80
N ASN A 128 -13.61 21.41 1.58
CA ASN A 128 -13.98 22.79 1.90
C ASN A 128 -12.96 23.49 2.81
N HIS A 129 -12.11 22.74 3.54
CA HIS A 129 -11.07 23.30 4.40
C HIS A 129 -9.64 23.10 3.83
N LYS A 130 -9.39 22.05 3.04
CA LYS A 130 -8.07 21.76 2.43
C LYS A 130 -8.25 21.13 1.05
N ASP A 131 -7.50 21.60 0.05
CA ASP A 131 -7.46 20.92 -1.26
C ASP A 131 -6.81 19.54 -1.13
N THR A 132 -7.51 18.50 -1.58
CA THR A 132 -7.19 17.10 -1.25
C THR A 132 -6.35 16.40 -2.31
N PHE A 133 -5.23 15.81 -1.87
CA PHE A 133 -4.31 15.02 -2.68
C PHE A 133 -4.16 13.62 -2.09
N ILE A 134 -4.00 12.62 -2.94
CA ILE A 134 -3.91 11.20 -2.56
C ILE A 134 -2.69 10.59 -3.25
N GLU A 135 -1.90 9.80 -2.53
CA GLU A 135 -0.70 9.14 -3.07
C GLU A 135 -1.07 8.18 -4.23
N PRO A 136 -0.69 8.50 -5.48
CA PRO A 136 -1.04 7.69 -6.63
C PRO A 136 -0.21 6.41 -6.66
N LYS A 137 -0.64 5.40 -7.44
CA LYS A 137 0.07 4.12 -7.53
C LYS A 137 1.46 4.30 -8.17
N SER A 138 1.55 5.04 -9.28
CA SER A 138 2.80 5.22 -10.03
C SER A 138 3.76 6.23 -9.40
N LYS A 139 5.06 6.03 -9.63
CA LYS A 139 6.10 7.04 -9.33
C LYS A 139 6.12 8.20 -10.33
N LEU A 140 5.51 8.05 -11.51
CA LEU A 140 5.40 9.12 -12.51
C LEU A 140 4.28 10.09 -12.14
N GLU A 141 3.07 9.56 -11.92
CA GLU A 141 1.90 10.30 -11.40
C GLU A 141 2.24 11.13 -10.16
N LEU A 142 3.00 10.54 -9.22
CA LEU A 142 3.39 11.19 -7.97
C LEU A 142 4.09 12.54 -8.18
N LYS A 143 4.88 12.71 -9.25
CA LYS A 143 5.52 14.01 -9.54
C LYS A 143 4.50 15.11 -9.86
N ALA A 144 3.49 14.78 -10.67
CA ALA A 144 2.43 15.72 -11.02
C ALA A 144 1.55 16.07 -9.81
N VAL A 145 1.16 15.06 -9.02
CA VAL A 145 0.36 15.24 -7.80
C VAL A 145 1.11 16.07 -6.76
N LEU A 146 2.42 15.85 -6.57
CA LEU A 146 3.24 16.68 -5.67
C LEU A 146 3.37 18.12 -6.16
N LEU A 147 3.55 18.36 -7.47
CA LEU A 147 3.61 19.72 -8.00
C LEU A 147 2.31 20.49 -7.76
N GLN A 148 1.15 19.85 -7.95
CA GLN A 148 -0.16 20.44 -7.68
C GLN A 148 -0.38 20.70 -6.18
N PHE A 149 -0.04 19.75 -5.30
CA PHE A 149 -0.08 19.96 -3.84
C PHE A 149 0.75 21.17 -3.42
N ARG A 150 2.01 21.21 -3.86
CA ARG A 150 2.95 22.30 -3.56
C ARG A 150 2.49 23.65 -4.12
N GLN A 151 1.78 23.66 -5.24
CA GLN A 151 1.12 24.87 -5.74
C GLN A 151 0.00 25.31 -4.79
N LYS A 152 -0.93 24.42 -4.41
CA LYS A 152 -2.04 24.75 -3.50
C LYS A 152 -1.62 25.11 -2.07
N VAL A 153 -0.43 24.70 -1.64
CA VAL A 153 0.20 25.19 -0.40
C VAL A 153 0.70 26.64 -0.52
N ARG A 154 1.20 27.06 -1.70
CA ARG A 154 1.81 28.39 -1.90
C ARG A 154 0.82 29.47 -2.35
N GLU A 155 -0.37 29.11 -2.82
CA GLU A 155 -1.42 30.07 -3.17
C GLU A 155 -1.91 30.80 -1.92
N SER A 156 -1.44 32.03 -1.69
CA SER A 156 -1.59 32.79 -0.43
C SER A 156 -3.02 33.17 -0.02
N SER A 157 -4.00 32.91 -0.88
CA SER A 157 -5.44 33.06 -0.62
C SER A 157 -6.16 31.74 -0.35
N GLY A 158 -5.47 30.60 -0.52
CA GLY A 158 -5.98 29.27 -0.28
C GLY A 158 -6.02 28.89 1.20
N SER A 159 -6.90 27.95 1.56
CA SER A 159 -6.98 27.40 2.92
C SER A 159 -5.89 26.36 3.22
N GLY A 160 -4.98 26.12 2.27
CA GLY A 160 -3.95 25.09 2.31
C GLY A 160 -4.41 23.76 1.69
N ALA A 161 -3.56 22.73 1.80
CA ALA A 161 -3.77 21.44 1.15
C ALA A 161 -3.52 20.26 2.09
N ILE A 162 -4.09 19.10 1.78
CA ILE A 162 -3.95 17.86 2.58
C ILE A 162 -3.55 16.69 1.68
N PHE A 163 -2.46 16.00 2.04
CA PHE A 163 -1.92 14.88 1.29
C PHE A 163 -2.11 13.55 2.05
N PHE A 164 -3.01 12.70 1.54
CA PHE A 164 -3.25 11.35 2.05
C PHE A 164 -2.24 10.37 1.47
N ALA A 165 -1.44 9.74 2.33
CA ALA A 165 -0.30 8.90 1.98
C ALA A 165 -0.19 7.67 2.90
N VAL A 166 0.79 6.80 2.64
CA VAL A 166 1.01 5.57 3.42
C VAL A 166 2.41 5.54 4.03
N CYS A 167 2.55 4.99 5.25
CA CYS A 167 3.83 4.75 5.89
C CYS A 167 4.61 3.66 5.13
N ARG A 168 5.93 3.83 4.93
CA ARG A 168 6.77 2.96 4.07
C ARG A 168 6.32 2.92 2.60
N ALA A 169 5.78 4.05 2.13
CA ALA A 169 5.47 4.31 0.74
C ALA A 169 6.19 5.58 0.24
N LYS A 170 6.00 5.91 -1.05
CA LYS A 170 6.82 6.88 -1.79
C LYS A 170 6.80 8.27 -1.15
N VAL A 171 5.65 8.74 -0.65
CA VAL A 171 5.54 10.04 0.03
C VAL A 171 6.25 10.05 1.39
N SER A 172 6.28 8.92 2.10
CA SER A 172 7.04 8.79 3.36
C SER A 172 8.54 8.59 3.15
N GLU A 173 8.99 8.23 1.93
CA GLU A 173 10.36 7.81 1.63
C GLU A 173 11.03 8.70 0.56
N GLY A 174 11.92 9.59 0.99
CA GLY A 174 12.80 10.35 0.08
C GLY A 174 12.15 11.50 -0.67
N ILE A 175 10.84 11.76 -0.47
CA ILE A 175 10.24 13.06 -0.77
C ILE A 175 10.52 14.01 0.39
N ASP A 176 10.82 15.25 0.02
CA ASP A 176 11.12 16.34 0.94
C ASP A 176 9.92 17.28 1.06
N PHE A 177 9.66 17.79 2.26
CA PHE A 177 8.63 18.79 2.52
C PHE A 177 9.23 19.83 3.47
N SER A 178 9.17 21.10 3.08
CA SER A 178 9.75 22.21 3.82
C SER A 178 8.65 23.20 4.20
N ASP A 179 8.76 23.78 5.39
CA ASP A 179 7.96 24.92 5.78
C ASP A 179 6.44 24.66 5.64
N ASN A 180 5.76 25.50 4.87
CA ASN A 180 4.32 25.47 4.69
C ASN A 180 3.84 24.15 4.04
N GLU A 181 4.73 23.37 3.40
CA GLU A 181 4.37 22.07 2.82
C GLU A 181 4.08 20.99 3.88
N SER A 182 4.46 21.17 5.15
CA SER A 182 4.22 20.19 6.22
C SER A 182 4.03 20.78 7.63
N ARG A 183 3.21 21.85 7.77
CA ARG A 183 2.85 22.42 9.09
C ARG A 183 2.10 21.43 10.00
N GLY A 184 1.50 20.38 9.44
CA GLY A 184 0.95 19.25 10.20
C GLY A 184 1.33 17.89 9.63
N VAL A 185 1.71 16.95 10.50
CA VAL A 185 1.81 15.52 10.17
C VAL A 185 0.87 14.71 11.06
N ILE A 186 -0.06 13.98 10.45
CA ILE A 186 -0.98 13.07 11.11
C ILE A 186 -0.58 11.63 10.78
N VAL A 187 -0.46 10.75 11.77
CA VAL A 187 -0.20 9.31 11.55
C VAL A 187 -1.38 8.49 12.08
N ILE A 188 -2.01 7.71 11.21
CA ILE A 188 -3.25 6.97 11.47
C ILE A 188 -2.95 5.48 11.58
N GLY A 189 -3.09 4.96 12.79
CA GLY A 189 -2.73 3.59 13.14
C GLY A 189 -1.21 3.34 13.14
N ILE A 190 -0.83 2.11 13.47
CA ILE A 190 0.58 1.66 13.50
C ILE A 190 0.83 0.74 12.29
N PRO A 191 1.84 1.00 11.44
CA PRO A 191 2.11 0.25 10.21
C PRO A 191 2.83 -1.09 10.49
N TYR A 192 2.15 -1.99 11.21
CA TYR A 192 2.59 -3.36 11.40
C TYR A 192 2.54 -4.14 10.08
N ALA A 193 3.66 -4.74 9.68
CA ALA A 193 3.70 -5.70 8.57
C ALA A 193 2.84 -6.94 8.91
N PRO A 194 2.13 -7.57 7.94
CA PRO A 194 1.33 -8.76 8.21
C PRO A 194 2.14 -9.88 8.86
N THR A 195 1.63 -10.48 9.93
CA THR A 195 2.28 -11.63 10.60
C THR A 195 2.38 -12.86 9.71
N THR A 196 1.45 -13.01 8.76
CA THR A 196 1.43 -14.05 7.72
C THR A 196 2.44 -13.84 6.59
N ASN A 197 3.26 -12.78 6.64
CA ASN A 197 4.38 -12.62 5.71
C ASN A 197 5.53 -13.55 6.16
N PRO A 198 5.99 -14.50 5.32
CA PRO A 198 7.02 -15.47 5.72
C PRO A 198 8.32 -14.83 6.24
N ARG A 199 8.68 -13.63 5.78
CA ARG A 199 9.86 -12.91 6.28
C ARG A 199 9.67 -12.38 7.72
N ILE A 200 8.45 -12.00 8.09
CA ILE A 200 8.11 -11.58 9.45
C ILE A 200 8.04 -12.79 10.37
N GLU A 201 7.39 -13.87 9.91
CA GLU A 201 7.28 -15.11 10.66
C GLU A 201 8.65 -15.74 10.94
N LEU A 202 9.45 -16.01 9.91
CA LEU A 202 10.79 -16.58 10.05
C LEU A 202 11.71 -15.70 10.90
N LYS A 203 11.59 -14.36 10.82
CA LYS A 203 12.37 -13.46 11.67
C LYS A 203 11.91 -13.49 13.14
N LYS A 204 10.61 -13.64 13.41
CA LYS A 204 10.11 -13.90 14.78
C LYS A 204 10.61 -15.25 15.30
N GLN A 205 10.45 -16.33 14.53
CA GLN A 205 10.94 -17.67 14.90
C GLN A 205 12.45 -17.64 15.20
N PHE A 206 13.25 -16.98 14.37
CA PHE A 206 14.68 -16.78 14.57
C PHE A 206 15.01 -16.03 15.88
N LEU A 207 14.35 -14.90 16.14
CA LEU A 207 14.56 -14.12 17.38
C LEU A 207 14.10 -14.87 18.64
N THR A 208 13.09 -15.73 18.53
CA THR A 208 12.69 -16.65 19.62
C THR A 208 13.76 -17.72 19.84
N LYS A 209 14.24 -18.39 18.77
CA LYS A 209 15.32 -19.39 18.87
C LYS A 209 16.61 -18.81 19.47
N GLN A 210 16.99 -17.58 19.11
CA GLN A 210 18.14 -16.87 19.68
C GLN A 210 18.03 -16.53 21.19
N ARG A 211 16.90 -16.82 21.85
CA ARG A 211 16.70 -16.61 23.29
C ARG A 211 16.57 -17.92 24.07
N ILE A 212 16.62 -19.08 23.41
CA ILE A 212 16.66 -20.40 24.05
C ILE A 212 18.07 -20.64 24.60
N GLY A 213 18.20 -21.15 25.83
CA GLY A 213 19.49 -21.43 26.47
C GLY A 213 20.32 -20.21 26.89
N VAL A 214 19.84 -18.99 26.65
CA VAL A 214 20.57 -17.74 26.95
C VAL A 214 20.34 -17.30 28.40
N ALA A 215 21.41 -16.96 29.11
CA ALA A 215 21.36 -16.48 30.50
C ALA A 215 20.52 -15.19 30.65
N LYS A 216 19.88 -15.01 31.82
CA LYS A 216 18.93 -13.90 32.09
C LYS A 216 19.49 -12.50 31.79
N GLU A 217 20.79 -12.28 31.99
CA GLU A 217 21.43 -10.98 31.76
C GLU A 217 21.70 -10.70 30.27
N GLU A 218 22.13 -11.71 29.51
CA GLU A 218 22.21 -11.62 28.04
C GLU A 218 20.80 -11.50 27.41
N LEU A 219 19.77 -12.07 28.04
CA LEU A 219 18.38 -11.92 27.63
C LEU A 219 17.89 -10.45 27.64
N LYS A 220 18.50 -9.58 28.46
CA LYS A 220 18.21 -8.13 28.50
C LYS A 220 18.82 -7.39 27.30
N LYS A 221 19.96 -7.88 26.77
CA LYS A 221 20.63 -7.32 25.58
C LYS A 221 19.95 -7.76 24.27
N ASN A 222 19.36 -8.97 24.27
CA ASN A 222 18.70 -9.55 23.10
C ASN A 222 17.23 -9.14 23.00
N ILE A 223 16.89 -8.32 22.00
CA ILE A 223 15.52 -7.88 21.68
C ILE A 223 14.56 -9.06 21.49
N SER A 224 13.33 -8.95 22.01
CA SER A 224 12.31 -10.01 21.82
C SER A 224 11.69 -9.96 20.42
N ALA A 225 11.08 -11.07 19.98
CA ALA A 225 10.41 -11.16 18.68
C ALA A 225 9.26 -10.13 18.52
N ASP A 226 8.54 -9.83 19.61
CA ASP A 226 7.45 -8.84 19.60
C ASP A 226 7.94 -7.41 19.81
N GLU A 227 9.01 -7.20 20.58
CA GLU A 227 9.64 -5.89 20.67
C GLU A 227 10.28 -5.49 19.33
N TRP A 228 10.96 -6.40 18.64
CA TRP A 228 11.46 -6.17 17.29
C TRP A 228 10.32 -5.81 16.33
N TYR A 229 9.20 -6.52 16.39
CA TYR A 229 8.02 -6.27 15.56
C TYR A 229 7.36 -4.91 15.85
N GLN A 230 7.32 -4.48 17.11
CA GLN A 230 6.90 -3.13 17.51
C GLN A 230 7.89 -2.06 17.04
N VAL A 231 9.19 -2.26 17.20
CA VAL A 231 10.24 -1.31 16.79
C VAL A 231 10.28 -1.16 15.27
N ASP A 232 10.12 -2.25 14.51
CA ASP A 232 9.99 -2.20 13.05
C ASP A 232 8.78 -1.34 12.64
N ALA A 233 7.60 -1.61 13.21
CA ALA A 233 6.39 -0.83 12.92
C ALA A 233 6.57 0.66 13.26
N ILE A 234 7.16 0.99 14.41
CA ILE A 234 7.39 2.37 14.82
C ILE A 234 8.51 3.06 14.04
N ARG A 235 9.49 2.36 13.45
CA ARG A 235 10.42 2.97 12.49
C ARG A 235 9.69 3.57 11.27
N GLY A 236 8.60 2.95 10.83
CA GLY A 236 7.72 3.52 9.79
C GLY A 236 7.01 4.80 10.23
N VAL A 237 6.53 4.86 11.48
CA VAL A 237 5.96 6.09 12.08
C VAL A 237 7.03 7.17 12.19
N ASN A 238 8.23 6.81 12.67
CA ASN A 238 9.36 7.71 12.87
C ASN A 238 9.89 8.30 11.55
N GLN A 239 9.72 7.61 10.41
CA GLN A 239 10.00 8.13 9.07
C GLN A 239 8.95 9.14 8.60
N SER A 240 7.66 8.89 8.88
CA SER A 240 6.56 9.78 8.52
C SER A 240 6.55 11.09 9.32
N ILE A 241 6.77 11.04 10.65
CA ILE A 241 6.91 12.27 11.46
C ILE A 241 8.14 13.09 11.07
N GLY A 242 9.19 12.45 10.54
CA GLY A 242 10.41 13.11 10.05
C GLY A 242 10.22 13.94 8.77
N ARG A 243 8.99 14.33 8.45
CA ARG A 243 8.61 15.29 7.39
C ARG A 243 8.16 16.65 7.96
N VAL A 244 7.94 16.74 9.27
CA VAL A 244 7.44 17.94 9.98
C VAL A 244 8.54 18.97 10.37
N LEU A 245 9.81 18.61 10.19
CA LEU A 245 10.97 19.49 10.39
C LEU A 245 11.96 19.25 9.26
N ARG A 246 12.32 20.30 8.53
CA ARG A 246 13.36 20.26 7.50
C ARG A 246 14.66 20.96 7.91
N HIS A 247 14.59 22.06 8.64
CA HIS A 247 15.74 22.88 9.04
C HIS A 247 15.60 23.41 10.47
N LYS A 248 16.63 24.08 10.98
CA LYS A 248 16.72 24.55 12.36
C LYS A 248 15.67 25.59 12.75
N ASP A 249 15.05 26.26 11.78
CA ASP A 249 14.06 27.32 12.00
C ASP A 249 12.63 26.83 11.74
N ASP A 250 12.47 25.60 11.23
CA ASP A 250 11.20 25.00 10.86
C ASP A 250 10.35 24.60 12.07
N PHE A 251 9.05 24.43 11.88
CA PHE A 251 8.11 24.09 12.95
C PHE A 251 6.81 23.46 12.44
N GLY A 252 6.15 22.68 13.30
CA GLY A 252 4.86 22.10 12.98
C GLY A 252 4.22 21.27 14.09
N VAL A 253 3.13 20.59 13.74
CA VAL A 253 2.31 19.79 14.64
C VAL A 253 2.37 18.31 14.26
N VAL A 254 2.54 17.43 15.25
CA VAL A 254 2.48 15.97 15.05
C VAL A 254 1.28 15.39 15.79
N ILE A 255 0.38 14.72 15.07
CA ILE A 255 -0.82 14.07 15.62
C ILE A 255 -0.75 12.56 15.39
N LEU A 256 -0.57 11.80 16.47
CA LEU A 256 -0.52 10.34 16.46
C LEU A 256 -1.91 9.79 16.83
N VAL A 257 -2.62 9.23 15.85
CA VAL A 257 -4.01 8.77 15.97
C VAL A 257 -4.06 7.25 16.06
N ASP A 258 -3.78 6.75 17.27
CA ASP A 258 -4.06 5.38 17.71
C ASP A 258 -4.00 5.30 19.25
N SER A 259 -4.98 4.67 19.90
CA SER A 259 -4.99 4.54 21.37
C SER A 259 -3.78 3.79 21.93
N ARG A 260 -3.11 2.96 21.12
CA ARG A 260 -1.85 2.26 21.46
C ARG A 260 -0.62 3.16 21.46
N PHE A 261 -0.67 4.38 20.90
CA PHE A 261 0.42 5.35 21.08
C PHE A 261 0.41 5.95 22.50
N CYS A 262 -0.75 6.07 23.14
CA CYS A 262 -0.89 6.65 24.48
C CYS A 262 -0.24 5.81 25.58
N SER A 263 -0.18 4.48 25.41
CA SER A 263 0.49 3.53 26.30
C SER A 263 1.93 3.19 25.86
N MET A 264 2.44 3.84 24.82
CA MET A 264 3.76 3.52 24.27
C MET A 264 4.88 4.32 24.97
N PRO A 265 5.95 3.67 25.47
CA PRO A 265 7.06 4.37 26.10
C PRO A 265 7.71 5.39 25.15
N SER A 266 7.92 6.63 25.63
CA SER A 266 8.42 7.72 24.78
C SER A 266 9.78 7.42 24.12
N LYS A 267 10.60 6.50 24.66
CA LYS A 267 11.83 5.99 24.04
C LYS A 267 11.65 5.32 22.66
N ARG A 268 10.41 5.00 22.25
CA ARG A 268 10.11 4.49 20.90
C ARG A 268 10.17 5.58 19.82
N PHE A 269 10.03 6.85 20.21
CA PHE A 269 10.09 8.01 19.32
C PHE A 269 11.50 8.65 19.30
N PRO A 270 11.85 9.47 18.28
CA PRO A 270 13.13 10.17 18.23
C PRO A 270 13.30 11.15 19.40
N SER A 271 14.54 11.32 19.87
CA SER A 271 14.91 12.16 21.03
C SER A 271 14.16 13.49 21.11
N TRP A 272 14.19 14.28 20.04
CA TRP A 272 13.57 15.61 19.94
C TRP A 272 12.07 15.65 20.17
N MET A 273 11.35 14.57 19.87
CA MET A 273 9.90 14.52 20.02
C MET A 273 9.46 13.94 21.38
N ARG A 274 10.39 13.39 22.19
CA ARG A 274 10.06 12.65 23.42
C ARG A 274 9.41 13.55 24.50
N GLY A 275 9.84 14.81 24.59
CA GLY A 275 9.29 15.80 25.53
C GLY A 275 8.04 16.52 25.02
N CYS A 276 7.87 16.63 23.70
CA CYS A 276 6.78 17.37 23.07
C CYS A 276 5.47 16.57 22.95
N LEU A 277 5.53 15.22 23.07
CA LEU A 277 4.36 14.34 22.95
C LEU A 277 3.53 14.26 24.23
N LYS A 278 2.35 14.86 24.22
CA LYS A 278 1.31 14.75 25.25
C LYS A 278 0.21 13.76 24.85
N ASN A 279 -0.44 13.13 25.83
CA ASN A 279 -1.63 12.30 25.63
C ASN A 279 -2.90 13.17 25.72
N TYR A 280 -3.81 13.09 24.75
CA TYR A 280 -5.11 13.77 24.76
C TYR A 280 -6.24 12.77 24.57
N GLN A 281 -7.38 13.01 25.23
CA GLN A 281 -8.55 12.14 25.11
C GLN A 281 -9.13 12.20 23.70
N ASN A 282 -9.40 13.40 23.18
CA ASN A 282 -9.87 13.63 21.80
C ASN A 282 -9.15 14.85 21.19
N ILE A 283 -9.44 15.14 19.92
CA ILE A 283 -8.85 16.27 19.19
C ILE A 283 -9.30 17.65 19.72
N GLY A 284 -10.51 17.76 20.30
CA GLY A 284 -11.01 19.01 20.88
C GLY A 284 -10.22 19.48 22.10
N HIS A 285 -9.67 18.55 22.90
CA HIS A 285 -8.77 18.89 24.01
C HIS A 285 -7.40 19.41 23.53
N PHE A 286 -7.03 19.12 22.27
CA PHE A 286 -5.79 19.57 21.64
C PHE A 286 -5.95 20.91 20.88
N GLU A 287 -7.15 21.20 20.39
CA GLU A 287 -7.49 22.34 19.53
C GLU A 287 -6.98 23.68 20.05
N ASN A 288 -7.09 23.96 21.35
CA ASN A 288 -6.65 25.22 21.94
C ASN A 288 -5.11 25.37 22.01
N GLU A 289 -4.37 24.31 22.36
CA GLU A 289 -2.90 24.36 22.34
C GLU A 289 -2.37 24.51 20.90
N CYS A 290 -3.02 23.84 19.94
CA CYS A 290 -2.70 23.93 18.51
C CYS A 290 -2.88 25.36 17.97
N LYS A 291 -4.03 25.97 18.23
CA LYS A 291 -4.31 27.38 17.85
C LYS A 291 -3.32 28.36 18.49
N GLN A 292 -2.97 28.16 19.76
CA GLN A 292 -1.96 29.01 20.43
C GLN A 292 -0.55 28.82 19.86
N PHE A 293 -0.17 27.60 19.46
CA PHE A 293 1.13 27.29 18.88
C PHE A 293 1.37 28.01 17.54
N PHE A 294 0.37 28.09 16.67
CA PHE A 294 0.45 28.86 15.42
C PHE A 294 0.33 30.37 15.66
N LYS A 295 -0.55 30.83 16.57
CA LYS A 295 -0.67 32.26 16.89
C LYS A 295 0.62 32.85 17.49
N LYS A 296 1.36 32.08 18.30
CA LYS A 296 2.70 32.47 18.81
C LYS A 296 3.76 32.66 17.71
N ARG A 297 3.48 32.21 16.48
CA ARG A 297 4.35 32.30 15.30
C ARG A 297 3.78 33.25 14.24
N ASN A 298 2.85 34.13 14.63
CA ASN A 298 2.16 35.09 13.77
C ASN A 298 1.39 34.47 12.59
N ILE A 299 1.00 33.20 12.70
CA ILE A 299 0.08 32.56 11.74
C ILE A 299 -1.30 32.46 12.39
N GLU A 300 -2.25 33.25 11.88
CA GLU A 300 -3.65 33.11 12.23
C GLU A 300 -4.32 32.03 11.35
N VAL A 301 -5.10 31.15 11.97
CA VAL A 301 -5.76 30.06 11.27
C VAL A 301 -7.09 30.55 10.69
N CYS A 302 -7.02 31.18 9.53
CA CYS A 302 -8.19 31.67 8.80
C CYS A 302 -9.11 30.50 8.39
N VAL A 303 -10.28 30.40 9.03
CA VAL A 303 -11.32 29.42 8.69
C VAL A 303 -12.09 29.91 7.45
N ASN A 304 -11.38 29.96 6.32
CA ASN A 304 -11.94 30.36 5.03
C ASN A 304 -12.86 29.25 4.50
N HIS A 305 -14.14 29.30 4.88
CA HIS A 305 -15.18 28.55 4.19
C HIS A 305 -15.23 29.00 2.73
N LYS A 306 -14.79 28.14 1.81
CA LYS A 306 -14.96 28.35 0.36
C LYS A 306 -16.47 28.51 0.08
N LYS A 307 -16.93 29.75 -0.14
CA LYS A 307 -18.31 30.03 -0.55
C LYS A 307 -18.57 29.28 -1.86
N ILE A 308 -19.60 28.43 -1.88
CA ILE A 308 -20.11 27.85 -3.12
C ILE A 308 -20.79 28.99 -3.88
N SER A 309 -20.09 29.57 -4.85
CA SER A 309 -20.69 30.51 -5.79
C SER A 309 -21.54 29.69 -6.75
N SER A 310 -22.85 29.69 -6.52
CA SER A 310 -23.81 29.51 -7.61
C SER A 310 -23.72 30.72 -8.57
N VAL A 311 -24.41 30.60 -9.71
CA VAL A 311 -24.36 31.51 -10.86
C VAL A 311 -23.01 31.50 -11.59
N MET A 312 -23.02 30.90 -12.79
CA MET A 312 -22.00 31.08 -13.82
C MET A 312 -22.72 31.53 -15.10
N GLU A 313 -22.86 32.84 -15.24
CA GLU A 313 -23.56 33.47 -16.37
C GLU A 313 -22.58 33.80 -17.51
N MET A 314 -23.07 33.97 -18.75
CA MET A 314 -22.23 33.89 -19.95
C MET A 314 -21.74 35.25 -20.48
N ALA A 315 -20.42 35.40 -20.56
CA ALA A 315 -19.72 36.24 -21.56
C ALA A 315 -18.32 35.63 -21.80
N SER A 316 -18.05 34.90 -22.90
CA SER A 316 -17.84 35.34 -24.30
C SER A 316 -16.54 36.16 -24.50
N GLY A 317 -15.54 35.59 -25.20
CA GLY A 317 -14.22 36.23 -25.26
C GLY A 317 -13.03 35.51 -25.94
N PHE A 318 -13.22 34.88 -27.12
CA PHE A 318 -12.15 34.47 -28.07
C PHE A 318 -11.12 33.38 -27.61
N VAL A 319 -10.58 32.50 -28.49
CA VAL A 319 -11.00 32.15 -29.86
C VAL A 319 -10.80 30.66 -30.20
N SER A 320 -11.74 30.19 -31.01
CA SER A 320 -11.81 28.99 -31.87
C SER A 320 -10.49 28.33 -32.33
N SER A 321 -10.49 26.98 -32.41
CA SER A 321 -10.39 26.28 -33.71
C SER A 321 -10.68 24.76 -33.65
N ARG A 322 -11.88 24.36 -34.09
CA ARG A 322 -12.15 23.04 -34.69
C ARG A 322 -13.16 23.22 -35.84
N LYS A 323 -12.72 23.03 -37.09
CA LYS A 323 -13.62 23.00 -38.25
C LYS A 323 -14.43 21.70 -38.28
N ARG A 324 -15.68 21.79 -38.72
CA ARG A 324 -16.51 20.68 -39.20
C ARG A 324 -16.49 20.66 -40.73
N HIS A 325 -16.75 19.49 -41.29
CA HIS A 325 -17.75 19.25 -42.35
C HIS A 325 -18.63 18.09 -41.83
N GLU A 326 -19.96 17.97 -42.00
CA GLU A 326 -20.84 18.18 -43.19
C GLU A 326 -20.61 17.07 -44.24
N ILE A 327 -21.59 16.42 -44.90
CA ILE A 327 -23.08 16.50 -44.93
C ILE A 327 -23.62 15.20 -45.62
N VAL A 328 -24.85 14.64 -45.50
CA VAL A 328 -26.12 15.02 -44.84
C VAL A 328 -26.97 13.79 -44.34
N GLU A 329 -28.08 13.41 -45.00
CA GLU A 329 -29.11 12.39 -44.63
C GLU A 329 -29.09 11.13 -45.57
N GLN A 330 -30.00 10.10 -45.59
CA GLN A 330 -31.45 10.08 -45.28
C GLN A 330 -32.13 8.67 -45.12
N LYS A 331 -33.07 8.59 -44.14
CA LYS A 331 -34.38 7.85 -44.05
C LYS A 331 -34.51 6.31 -43.84
N LYS A 332 -35.66 6.00 -43.19
CA LYS A 332 -36.37 4.70 -42.93
C LYS A 332 -35.76 3.79 -41.84
N THR A 333 -36.53 3.16 -40.93
CA THR A 333 -37.98 3.20 -40.61
C THR A 333 -38.25 2.79 -39.15
N ASN A 334 -39.45 3.12 -38.67
CA ASN A 334 -40.20 2.72 -37.45
C ASN A 334 -39.63 1.60 -36.54
N ASP A 335 -39.66 1.83 -35.22
CA ASP A 335 -40.48 1.02 -34.28
C ASP A 335 -40.81 1.83 -32.99
N GLU A 336 -41.63 1.29 -32.09
CA GLU A 336 -42.21 1.98 -30.91
C GLU A 336 -41.36 1.92 -29.61
N GLY A 337 -41.88 2.48 -28.49
CA GLY A 337 -41.22 2.52 -27.17
C GLY A 337 -41.13 1.15 -26.48
N LEU A 338 -40.44 0.97 -25.34
CA LEU A 338 -40.37 1.80 -24.11
C LEU A 338 -39.03 1.56 -23.36
N PRO A 339 -38.76 2.14 -22.15
CA PRO A 339 -37.39 2.48 -21.75
C PRO A 339 -36.73 1.49 -20.79
N PHE A 340 -35.39 1.43 -20.82
CA PHE A 340 -34.58 1.12 -19.65
C PHE A 340 -33.28 1.94 -19.63
N ASP A 341 -33.06 2.65 -18.52
CA ASP A 341 -31.84 3.42 -18.27
C ASP A 341 -30.70 2.48 -17.85
N ILE A 342 -29.58 2.55 -18.56
CA ILE A 342 -28.40 1.69 -18.39
C ILE A 342 -27.71 1.90 -17.04
N ASP A 343 -27.82 3.08 -16.41
CA ASP A 343 -27.25 3.32 -15.09
C ASP A 343 -28.00 2.56 -13.97
N THR A 344 -29.24 2.11 -14.22
CA THR A 344 -30.04 1.35 -13.24
C THR A 344 -29.48 -0.04 -12.93
N LEU A 345 -28.73 -0.65 -13.87
CA LEU A 345 -28.21 -2.02 -13.72
C LEU A 345 -27.01 -2.14 -12.77
N TYR A 346 -26.48 -1.02 -12.26
CA TYR A 346 -25.50 -0.99 -11.17
C TYR A 346 -26.14 -0.73 -9.79
N SER A 347 -27.40 -1.11 -9.59
CA SER A 347 -28.03 -1.11 -8.27
C SER A 347 -27.15 -1.83 -7.24
N SER A 348 -26.76 -1.08 -6.21
CA SER A 348 -25.93 -1.58 -5.09
C SER A 348 -26.55 -2.79 -4.37
N GLU A 349 -27.85 -3.01 -4.53
CA GLU A 349 -28.64 -4.03 -3.86
C GLU A 349 -28.30 -5.45 -4.31
N ALA A 350 -27.99 -5.67 -5.60
CA ALA A 350 -27.53 -6.98 -6.09
C ALA A 350 -26.14 -7.34 -5.54
N VAL A 351 -25.25 -6.36 -5.43
CA VAL A 351 -23.91 -6.53 -4.82
C VAL A 351 -24.04 -6.70 -3.31
N ALA A 352 -24.91 -5.93 -2.64
CA ALA A 352 -25.14 -6.05 -1.21
C ALA A 352 -25.82 -7.38 -0.83
N ALA A 353 -26.77 -7.88 -1.61
CA ALA A 353 -27.36 -9.21 -1.43
C ALA A 353 -26.30 -10.32 -1.61
N PHE A 354 -25.40 -10.16 -2.58
CA PHE A 354 -24.27 -11.06 -2.77
C PHE A 354 -23.24 -10.99 -1.63
N GLU A 355 -22.89 -9.81 -1.11
CA GLU A 355 -22.01 -9.69 0.05
C GLU A 355 -22.67 -10.18 1.35
N LYS A 356 -24.00 -10.01 1.48
CA LYS A 356 -24.80 -10.50 2.62
C LYS A 356 -24.94 -12.02 2.66
N SER A 357 -24.91 -12.70 1.51
CA SER A 357 -24.93 -14.18 1.43
C SER A 357 -23.61 -14.86 1.86
N ILE A 358 -22.60 -14.08 2.25
CA ILE A 358 -21.27 -14.56 2.70
C ILE A 358 -21.19 -14.57 4.25
N GLY A 359 -22.28 -14.23 4.95
CA GLY A 359 -22.34 -14.19 6.41
C GLY A 359 -22.71 -15.51 7.09
N VAL A 360 -21.72 -16.11 7.77
CA VAL A 360 -21.85 -17.03 8.93
C VAL A 360 -22.66 -18.32 8.74
N GLU A 361 -21.95 -19.45 8.68
CA GLU A 361 -22.37 -20.68 9.37
C GLU A 361 -21.55 -20.80 10.66
N ASP A 362 -22.20 -20.69 11.81
CA ASP A 362 -21.58 -20.94 13.11
C ASP A 362 -21.52 -22.45 13.40
N THR A 363 -20.38 -23.07 13.11
CA THR A 363 -20.02 -24.37 13.69
C THR A 363 -18.65 -24.29 14.35
N VAL A 364 -18.63 -24.44 15.68
CA VAL A 364 -17.40 -24.48 16.47
C VAL A 364 -16.75 -25.86 16.32
N PRO A 365 -15.55 -25.98 15.71
CA PRO A 365 -14.79 -27.21 15.79
C PRO A 365 -14.24 -27.31 17.22
N LYS A 366 -14.73 -28.27 18.01
CA LYS A 366 -14.05 -28.68 19.25
C LYS A 366 -12.59 -29.02 18.88
N ARG A 367 -11.63 -28.54 19.67
CA ARG A 367 -10.20 -28.78 19.44
C ARG A 367 -9.96 -30.28 19.22
N PRO A 368 -9.35 -30.71 18.10
CA PRO A 368 -8.73 -32.02 18.05
C PRO A 368 -7.71 -32.14 19.18
N LYS A 369 -7.64 -33.30 19.84
CA LYS A 369 -6.48 -33.62 20.68
C LYS A 369 -5.25 -33.60 19.78
N ARG A 370 -4.12 -33.08 20.28
CA ARG A 370 -2.83 -33.23 19.60
C ARG A 370 -2.42 -34.70 19.68
N SER A 371 -2.46 -35.41 18.55
CA SER A 371 -1.49 -36.47 18.26
C SER A 371 -0.32 -35.82 17.53
N CYS A 372 0.91 -36.13 17.94
CA CYS A 372 2.11 -35.52 17.39
C CYS A 372 2.59 -36.29 16.16
N ILE A 373 2.73 -35.61 15.03
CA ILE A 373 3.50 -36.14 13.86
C ILE A 373 4.95 -35.67 14.02
N PHE A 374 5.55 -36.01 15.17
CA PHE A 374 6.94 -35.77 15.56
C PHE A 374 7.29 -36.64 16.80
N GLU A 375 6.94 -37.92 16.74
CA GLU A 375 7.32 -38.95 17.73
C GLU A 375 8.02 -40.15 17.06
N GLU A 376 8.09 -40.18 15.72
CA GLU A 376 8.88 -41.12 14.92
C GLU A 376 10.13 -40.41 14.38
N LEU A 377 11.17 -40.24 15.22
CA LEU A 377 12.58 -39.99 14.80
C LEU A 377 13.63 -40.04 15.93
N GLU A 378 13.31 -40.52 17.14
CA GLU A 378 14.28 -40.67 18.26
C GLU A 378 14.75 -42.12 18.52
N GLU A 379 14.33 -43.11 17.71
CA GLU A 379 14.84 -44.49 17.76
C GLU A 379 15.76 -44.83 16.57
N ALA A 380 16.86 -44.07 16.42
CA ALA A 380 17.85 -44.30 15.35
C ALA A 380 19.32 -44.02 15.73
N GLU A 381 19.65 -43.80 17.02
CA GLU A 381 21.05 -43.51 17.42
C GLU A 381 21.42 -44.14 18.79
N LYS A 382 21.15 -45.44 18.93
CA LYS A 382 21.73 -46.32 19.96
C LYS A 382 22.15 -47.65 19.36
N ASN A 383 23.32 -47.68 18.73
CA ASN A 383 24.23 -48.83 18.63
C ASN A 383 25.45 -48.43 17.78
N GLU A 384 26.54 -48.02 18.42
CA GLU A 384 27.83 -48.73 18.37
C GLU A 384 28.88 -48.01 19.24
N LEU A 385 29.46 -48.78 20.17
CA LEU A 385 30.65 -48.41 20.93
C LEU A 385 31.77 -49.34 20.47
N VAL A 386 32.77 -48.81 19.75
CA VAL A 386 34.08 -49.46 19.64
C VAL A 386 35.16 -48.41 19.89
N ASP A 387 35.97 -48.71 20.90
CA ASP A 387 37.09 -47.93 21.40
C ASP A 387 38.35 -48.15 20.52
N VAL A 388 39.06 -47.06 20.19
CA VAL A 388 40.52 -47.07 20.05
C VAL A 388 41.06 -45.75 20.58
N SER A 389 41.75 -45.80 21.71
CA SER A 389 42.59 -44.71 22.22
C SER A 389 44.01 -44.79 21.65
N HIS A 390 44.61 -43.63 21.37
CA HIS A 390 46.07 -43.44 21.45
C HIS A 390 46.41 -41.97 21.72
N SER A 391 47.66 -41.73 22.11
CA SER A 391 48.11 -40.59 22.91
C SER A 391 49.29 -39.83 22.28
N ALA A 392 49.69 -38.71 22.91
CA ALA A 392 50.98 -38.03 22.74
C ALA A 392 51.18 -37.27 21.39
N ASP A 393 51.95 -36.18 21.29
CA ASP A 393 52.53 -35.29 22.34
C ASP A 393 53.05 -33.95 21.72
N ILE A 394 53.38 -32.99 22.59
CA ILE A 394 54.54 -32.06 22.51
C ILE A 394 54.61 -30.91 21.43
N ASP A 395 54.75 -29.69 21.99
CA ASP A 395 55.59 -28.52 21.66
C ASP A 395 55.47 -27.63 20.38
N ASP A 396 55.00 -26.41 20.65
CA ASP A 396 55.78 -25.14 20.72
C ASP A 396 56.21 -24.30 19.48
N SER A 397 56.16 -22.99 19.74
CA SER A 397 57.03 -21.91 19.25
C SER A 397 56.73 -21.13 17.96
N ASN A 398 57.11 -19.85 18.02
CA ASN A 398 56.91 -18.83 16.99
C ASN A 398 58.03 -18.86 15.94
N ILE A 399 57.70 -18.51 14.68
CA ILE A 399 58.68 -17.87 13.77
C ILE A 399 58.08 -16.60 13.17
N GLN A 400 58.75 -15.47 13.42
CA GLN A 400 58.66 -14.26 12.60
C GLN A 400 59.75 -14.29 11.53
N SER A 401 59.40 -13.98 10.28
CA SER A 401 60.14 -13.02 9.44
C SER A 401 59.36 -12.77 8.15
N GLY A 402 59.62 -11.64 7.50
CA GLY A 402 58.90 -11.21 6.31
C GLY A 402 59.72 -11.31 5.03
N SER A 403 59.04 -11.20 3.89
CA SER A 403 59.65 -10.78 2.63
C SER A 403 58.61 -10.06 1.78
N GLY A 404 58.98 -8.90 1.25
CA GLY A 404 58.06 -8.04 0.50
C GLY A 404 58.05 -8.40 -0.99
N MET A 405 56.86 -8.44 -1.59
CA MET A 405 56.71 -8.43 -3.06
C MET A 405 55.76 -7.31 -3.48
N VAL A 406 56.28 -6.40 -4.31
CA VAL A 406 55.49 -5.33 -4.93
C VAL A 406 54.89 -5.86 -6.23
N ILE A 407 53.57 -6.10 -6.25
CA ILE A 407 52.82 -6.42 -7.46
C ILE A 407 51.67 -5.41 -7.67
N GLN A 408 51.27 -5.24 -8.93
CA GLN A 408 50.74 -4.00 -9.49
C GLN A 408 49.23 -3.76 -9.25
N LYS A 409 48.85 -2.49 -9.39
CA LYS A 409 47.46 -1.99 -9.33
C LYS A 409 46.57 -2.64 -10.40
N THR A 410 45.52 -3.34 -10.01
CA THR A 410 44.33 -3.55 -10.86
C THR A 410 43.03 -3.30 -10.10
N LYS A 411 42.00 -2.80 -10.80
CA LYS A 411 40.65 -2.55 -10.26
C LYS A 411 39.62 -3.32 -11.10
N PRO A 412 38.85 -4.26 -10.53
CA PRO A 412 37.65 -4.78 -11.17
C PRO A 412 36.40 -4.03 -10.67
N LYS A 413 35.83 -3.14 -11.49
CA LYS A 413 34.45 -2.64 -11.31
C LYS A 413 33.47 -3.63 -11.91
N LEU A 414 33.04 -4.64 -11.16
CA LEU A 414 32.00 -5.57 -11.63
C LEU A 414 30.62 -4.90 -11.68
N ARG A 415 30.18 -4.57 -12.90
CA ARG A 415 28.81 -4.18 -13.25
C ARG A 415 28.22 -5.26 -14.15
N LEU A 416 27.33 -6.10 -13.62
CA LEU A 416 26.59 -7.05 -14.43
C LEU A 416 25.40 -6.34 -15.11
N LYS A 417 25.33 -6.47 -16.44
CA LYS A 417 24.12 -6.31 -17.24
C LYS A 417 23.91 -7.64 -18.00
N PRO A 418 22.71 -8.23 -18.01
CA PRO A 418 22.38 -9.22 -19.04
C PRO A 418 22.23 -8.49 -20.39
N ASN A 419 22.67 -9.11 -21.47
CA ASN A 419 22.43 -8.66 -22.83
C ASN A 419 22.25 -9.88 -23.74
N ASN A 420 21.44 -9.74 -24.79
CA ASN A 420 20.91 -10.88 -25.56
C ASN A 420 21.98 -11.68 -26.32
N SER A 421 21.78 -13.00 -26.42
CA SER A 421 22.43 -13.84 -27.42
C SER A 421 21.63 -13.86 -28.73
N SER A 422 22.18 -13.17 -29.73
CA SER A 422 22.09 -13.49 -31.16
C SER A 422 22.54 -14.94 -31.46
N LEU A 423 22.39 -15.58 -32.64
CA LEU A 423 22.01 -15.16 -34.00
C LEU A 423 21.75 -16.42 -34.86
N ILE A 424 20.87 -16.38 -35.86
CA ILE A 424 21.06 -17.12 -37.14
C ILE A 424 20.70 -16.16 -38.29
N LYS A 425 21.47 -16.19 -39.39
CA LYS A 425 21.29 -15.37 -40.61
C LYS A 425 20.83 -16.24 -41.77
N GLY A 426 20.01 -15.65 -42.65
CA GLY A 426 19.88 -16.03 -44.06
C GLY A 426 19.92 -14.77 -44.92
N GLN A 427 20.61 -14.80 -46.06
CA GLN A 427 20.61 -13.76 -47.10
C GLN A 427 19.52 -14.15 -48.15
N CYS A 428 19.00 -13.32 -49.06
CA CYS A 428 19.64 -12.28 -49.89
C CYS A 428 18.69 -11.11 -50.27
N ARG A 429 19.22 -10.18 -51.07
CA ARG A 429 18.57 -9.05 -51.79
C ARG A 429 19.44 -8.76 -53.04
N PRO A 430 19.03 -7.94 -54.02
CA PRO A 430 17.69 -7.47 -54.39
C PRO A 430 17.37 -7.71 -55.89
N GLN A 431 16.18 -7.31 -56.37
CA GLN A 431 16.05 -6.46 -57.58
C GLN A 431 14.65 -5.81 -57.69
N ILE A 432 14.40 -5.08 -58.78
CA ILE A 432 13.36 -4.04 -58.91
C ILE A 432 12.20 -4.51 -59.80
N GLY A 433 10.96 -4.15 -59.43
CA GLY A 433 9.77 -4.39 -60.26
C GLY A 433 8.46 -3.87 -59.64
N THR A 434 7.99 -2.73 -60.14
CA THR A 434 6.57 -2.29 -60.11
C THR A 434 5.91 -2.71 -61.44
N PRO A 435 4.59 -2.98 -61.51
CA PRO A 435 3.53 -2.19 -60.87
C PRO A 435 2.39 -2.96 -60.17
N GLU A 436 1.53 -2.18 -59.52
CA GLU A 436 0.09 -2.34 -59.26
C GLU A 436 -0.54 -3.77 -59.20
N GLU A 437 -1.09 -4.14 -58.03
CA GLU A 437 -2.54 -4.33 -57.92
C GLU A 437 -3.08 -4.28 -56.46
N LYS A 438 -4.22 -3.57 -56.31
CA LYS A 438 -5.34 -3.76 -55.37
C LYS A 438 -5.07 -4.23 -53.93
N MET A 439 -5.30 -3.31 -52.98
CA MET A 439 -5.57 -3.61 -51.58
C MET A 439 -6.72 -4.62 -51.41
N LYS A 440 -6.61 -5.51 -50.42
CA LYS A 440 -7.75 -6.24 -49.84
C LYS A 440 -7.73 -6.12 -48.32
N GLU A 441 -8.79 -5.53 -47.77
CA GLU A 441 -9.05 -5.50 -46.33
C GLU A 441 -9.42 -6.91 -45.83
N HIS A 442 -8.86 -7.32 -44.69
CA HIS A 442 -9.36 -8.50 -43.99
C HIS A 442 -10.62 -8.13 -43.22
N LYS A 443 -11.78 -8.47 -43.80
CA LYS A 443 -13.11 -8.23 -43.22
C LYS A 443 -13.22 -8.76 -41.79
N SER A 444 -13.81 -7.96 -40.91
CA SER A 444 -14.44 -8.44 -39.68
C SER A 444 -15.55 -9.45 -40.02
N LEU A 445 -15.53 -10.63 -39.40
CA LEU A 445 -16.64 -11.58 -39.55
C LEU A 445 -17.89 -11.05 -38.84
N SER A 446 -19.01 -10.99 -39.57
CA SER A 446 -20.32 -10.70 -39.01
C SER A 446 -20.78 -11.83 -38.09
N ILE A 447 -21.31 -11.49 -36.92
CA ILE A 447 -22.02 -12.41 -36.04
C ILE A 447 -23.29 -12.88 -36.76
N ARG A 448 -23.54 -14.19 -36.82
CA ARG A 448 -24.79 -14.75 -37.36
C ARG A 448 -25.91 -14.55 -36.35
N GLN A 449 -27.14 -14.30 -36.79
CA GLN A 449 -28.28 -14.09 -35.88
C GLN A 449 -28.51 -15.28 -34.94
N SER A 450 -28.29 -16.52 -35.43
CA SER A 450 -28.24 -17.76 -34.63
C SER A 450 -27.38 -17.67 -33.37
N ASP A 451 -26.24 -16.98 -33.47
CA ASP A 451 -25.24 -16.87 -32.41
C ASP A 451 -25.63 -15.79 -31.39
N SER A 452 -26.67 -14.98 -31.65
CA SER A 452 -27.25 -14.05 -30.68
C SER A 452 -28.22 -14.77 -29.74
N ASP A 453 -29.10 -15.60 -30.30
CA ASP A 453 -30.21 -16.23 -29.57
C ASP A 453 -29.73 -17.35 -28.64
N ILE A 454 -28.65 -18.06 -29.00
CA ILE A 454 -27.97 -19.02 -28.11
C ILE A 454 -27.39 -18.31 -26.88
N MET A 455 -26.94 -17.05 -27.04
CA MET A 455 -26.14 -16.33 -26.05
C MET A 455 -26.97 -15.49 -25.07
N SER A 456 -28.23 -15.19 -25.38
CA SER A 456 -29.19 -14.69 -24.39
C SER A 456 -29.44 -15.75 -23.31
N GLY A 457 -29.60 -17.02 -23.71
CA GLY A 457 -29.76 -18.18 -22.83
C GLY A 457 -28.53 -18.53 -21.96
N TRP A 458 -27.38 -17.88 -22.18
CA TRP A 458 -26.19 -18.03 -21.31
C TRP A 458 -26.15 -16.99 -20.19
N GLN A 459 -27.01 -15.97 -20.22
CA GLN A 459 -27.15 -15.01 -19.13
C GLN A 459 -27.88 -15.68 -17.96
N ARG A 460 -27.26 -15.66 -16.79
CA ARG A 460 -27.79 -16.23 -15.54
C ARG A 460 -27.74 -15.15 -14.47
N SER A 461 -28.72 -15.12 -13.56
CA SER A 461 -28.73 -14.14 -12.47
C SER A 461 -27.49 -14.27 -11.58
N ALA A 462 -27.15 -13.20 -10.85
CA ALA A 462 -26.04 -13.21 -9.90
C ALA A 462 -26.20 -14.30 -8.82
N VAL A 463 -27.43 -14.70 -8.48
CA VAL A 463 -27.73 -15.76 -7.51
C VAL A 463 -27.43 -17.14 -8.12
N GLU A 464 -27.95 -17.42 -9.32
CA GLU A 464 -27.75 -18.70 -10.01
C GLU A 464 -26.29 -18.94 -10.40
N TYR A 465 -25.60 -17.90 -10.88
CA TYR A 465 -24.18 -18.00 -11.23
C TYR A 465 -23.30 -18.25 -9.99
N ASN A 466 -23.69 -17.71 -8.83
CA ASN A 466 -23.03 -18.06 -7.57
C ASN A 466 -23.36 -19.47 -7.08
N LYS A 467 -24.58 -19.99 -7.33
CA LYS A 467 -24.93 -21.39 -7.08
C LYS A 467 -24.14 -22.35 -7.97
N LEU A 468 -23.87 -21.98 -9.22
CA LEU A 468 -22.92 -22.71 -10.09
C LEU A 468 -21.50 -22.67 -9.52
N LEU A 469 -20.99 -21.49 -9.14
CA LEU A 469 -19.66 -21.36 -8.52
C LEU A 469 -19.53 -22.14 -7.19
N GLN A 470 -20.63 -22.54 -6.55
CA GLN A 470 -20.62 -23.40 -5.36
C GLN A 470 -20.32 -24.87 -5.66
N SER A 471 -20.47 -25.36 -6.90
CA SER A 471 -20.12 -26.75 -7.25
C SER A 471 -18.60 -26.99 -7.41
N MET A 472 -17.81 -25.93 -7.58
CA MET A 472 -16.35 -26.00 -7.62
C MET A 472 -15.71 -25.99 -6.23
N GLU A 473 -14.49 -26.52 -6.16
CA GLU A 473 -13.59 -26.37 -5.02
C GLU A 473 -13.44 -24.91 -4.53
N LYS A 474 -13.26 -24.75 -3.22
CA LYS A 474 -13.13 -23.45 -2.55
C LYS A 474 -11.92 -22.64 -3.04
N SER A 475 -10.83 -23.31 -3.41
CA SER A 475 -9.64 -22.76 -4.06
C SER A 475 -9.99 -22.04 -5.37
N LYS A 476 -10.44 -22.81 -6.36
CA LYS A 476 -10.81 -22.33 -7.71
C LYS A 476 -11.88 -21.25 -7.67
N ARG A 477 -12.86 -21.40 -6.78
CA ARG A 477 -13.93 -20.42 -6.54
C ARG A 477 -13.37 -19.05 -6.09
N ILE A 478 -12.31 -19.03 -5.30
CA ILE A 478 -11.61 -17.80 -4.90
C ILE A 478 -10.82 -17.25 -6.10
N THR A 479 -10.10 -18.09 -6.86
CA THR A 479 -9.36 -17.69 -8.07
C THR A 479 -10.28 -16.96 -9.06
N LEU A 480 -11.41 -17.56 -9.46
CA LEU A 480 -12.34 -16.97 -10.41
C LEU A 480 -12.98 -15.67 -9.91
N LYS A 481 -13.36 -15.61 -8.62
CA LYS A 481 -13.92 -14.38 -8.02
C LYS A 481 -12.89 -13.26 -7.94
N MET A 482 -11.60 -13.58 -7.78
CA MET A 482 -10.52 -12.59 -7.88
C MET A 482 -10.26 -12.16 -9.33
N ALA A 483 -10.31 -13.07 -10.31
CA ALA A 483 -10.15 -12.74 -11.72
C ALA A 483 -11.25 -11.77 -12.23
N LEU A 484 -12.53 -12.07 -11.94
CA LEU A 484 -13.66 -11.17 -12.21
C LEU A 484 -13.48 -9.80 -11.55
N LYS A 485 -13.05 -9.77 -10.28
CA LYS A 485 -12.85 -8.53 -9.53
C LYS A 485 -11.70 -7.69 -10.08
N ASN A 486 -10.62 -8.32 -10.57
CA ASN A 486 -9.51 -7.62 -11.22
C ASN A 486 -9.98 -7.03 -12.55
N TYR A 487 -10.61 -7.84 -13.41
CA TYR A 487 -11.17 -7.43 -14.70
C TYR A 487 -12.10 -6.21 -14.60
N ALA A 488 -12.98 -6.17 -13.60
CA ALA A 488 -13.84 -5.01 -13.35
C ALA A 488 -13.10 -3.73 -12.91
N THR A 489 -11.78 -3.79 -12.70
CA THR A 489 -10.92 -2.65 -12.30
C THR A 489 -9.77 -2.35 -13.26
N ASP A 490 -9.36 -3.29 -14.10
CA ASP A 490 -8.26 -3.15 -15.06
C ASP A 490 -8.65 -3.42 -16.53
N ASN A 491 -9.88 -3.91 -16.78
CA ASN A 491 -10.42 -4.29 -18.08
C ASN A 491 -9.57 -5.35 -18.84
N ASN A 492 -8.75 -6.12 -18.13
CA ASN A 492 -7.77 -7.05 -18.71
C ASN A 492 -8.42 -8.39 -19.13
N PHE A 493 -9.07 -8.37 -20.29
CA PHE A 493 -9.79 -9.52 -20.84
C PHE A 493 -8.92 -10.78 -20.99
N GLN A 494 -7.69 -10.65 -21.48
CA GLN A 494 -6.78 -11.79 -21.68
C GLN A 494 -6.47 -12.53 -20.37
N THR A 495 -6.26 -11.79 -19.28
CA THR A 495 -5.98 -12.38 -17.96
C THR A 495 -7.22 -13.04 -17.36
N LEU A 496 -8.40 -12.43 -17.55
CA LEU A 496 -9.68 -13.03 -17.17
C LEU A 496 -9.89 -14.37 -17.88
N ILE A 497 -9.82 -14.39 -19.22
CA ILE A 497 -10.09 -15.61 -20.00
C ILE A 497 -9.04 -16.68 -19.75
N SER A 498 -7.74 -16.34 -19.70
CA SER A 498 -6.70 -17.32 -19.36
C SER A 498 -6.99 -18.00 -18.01
N THR A 499 -7.39 -17.24 -16.99
CA THR A 499 -7.74 -17.78 -15.67
C THR A 499 -9.00 -18.64 -15.72
N PHE A 500 -10.06 -18.17 -16.41
CA PHE A 500 -11.32 -18.90 -16.51
C PHE A 500 -11.18 -20.20 -17.31
N THR A 501 -10.48 -20.20 -18.44
CA THR A 501 -10.23 -21.41 -19.24
C THR A 501 -9.46 -22.44 -18.42
N MET A 502 -8.36 -22.04 -17.74
CA MET A 502 -7.54 -22.95 -16.94
C MET A 502 -8.27 -23.60 -15.77
N GLU A 503 -9.21 -22.90 -15.13
CA GLU A 503 -9.91 -23.39 -13.92
C GLU A 503 -11.23 -24.11 -14.23
N THR A 504 -11.85 -23.83 -15.39
CA THR A 504 -13.20 -24.34 -15.73
C THR A 504 -13.29 -25.23 -16.97
N VAL A 505 -12.30 -25.26 -17.86
CA VAL A 505 -12.30 -26.13 -19.04
C VAL A 505 -11.40 -27.35 -18.77
N PRO A 506 -11.86 -28.60 -19.01
CA PRO A 506 -13.15 -28.99 -19.57
C PRO A 506 -14.28 -29.23 -18.53
N ASN A 507 -13.99 -29.21 -17.23
CA ASN A 507 -14.86 -29.82 -16.21
C ASN A 507 -16.10 -29.00 -15.77
N HIS A 508 -16.14 -27.70 -16.07
CA HIS A 508 -17.13 -26.75 -15.54
C HIS A 508 -17.62 -25.76 -16.63
N LEU A 509 -17.89 -26.25 -17.84
CA LEU A 509 -18.19 -25.43 -19.03
C LEU A 509 -19.35 -24.43 -18.83
N GLU A 510 -20.35 -24.74 -18.00
CA GLU A 510 -21.46 -23.82 -17.69
C GLU A 510 -21.04 -22.60 -16.87
N ILE A 511 -19.95 -22.69 -16.10
CA ILE A 511 -19.33 -21.55 -15.41
C ILE A 511 -18.57 -20.68 -16.42
N PHE A 512 -17.92 -21.30 -17.41
CA PHE A 512 -17.27 -20.60 -18.52
C PHE A 512 -18.30 -19.84 -19.37
N LYS A 513 -19.34 -20.52 -19.88
CA LYS A 513 -20.42 -19.89 -20.68
C LYS A 513 -21.08 -18.72 -19.94
N GLY A 514 -21.43 -18.93 -18.67
CA GLY A 514 -22.06 -17.91 -17.83
C GLY A 514 -21.20 -16.67 -17.56
N LEU A 515 -19.89 -16.71 -17.86
CA LEU A 515 -19.02 -15.53 -17.84
C LEU A 515 -19.53 -14.42 -18.77
N TYR A 516 -20.21 -14.78 -19.87
CA TYR A 516 -20.71 -13.85 -20.90
C TYR A 516 -21.53 -12.68 -20.33
N GLY A 517 -22.37 -12.94 -19.33
CA GLY A 517 -23.18 -11.90 -18.67
C GLY A 517 -22.34 -10.84 -17.94
N TYR A 518 -21.12 -11.18 -17.53
CA TYR A 518 -20.20 -10.33 -16.77
C TYR A 518 -19.13 -9.66 -17.65
N LEU A 519 -19.15 -9.88 -18.97
CA LEU A 519 -18.24 -9.24 -19.92
C LEU A 519 -18.79 -7.88 -20.40
N TYR A 520 -17.90 -6.88 -20.42
CA TYR A 520 -18.14 -5.62 -21.12
C TYR A 520 -18.46 -5.87 -22.60
N THR A 521 -19.34 -5.05 -23.18
CA THR A 521 -19.89 -5.24 -24.53
C THR A 521 -18.82 -5.35 -25.63
N ASN A 522 -17.72 -4.60 -25.50
CA ASN A 522 -16.59 -4.62 -26.43
C ASN A 522 -15.80 -5.94 -26.45
N HIS A 523 -15.86 -6.73 -25.36
CA HIS A 523 -15.11 -7.99 -25.23
C HIS A 523 -15.95 -9.24 -25.57
N ARG A 524 -17.27 -9.09 -25.69
CA ARG A 524 -18.21 -10.17 -26.08
C ARG A 524 -17.90 -10.81 -27.46
N PRO A 525 -17.52 -10.06 -28.52
CA PRO A 525 -17.17 -10.66 -29.81
C PRO A 525 -15.89 -11.51 -29.77
N GLU A 526 -14.91 -11.13 -28.93
CA GLU A 526 -13.68 -11.90 -28.76
C GLU A 526 -13.93 -13.19 -27.97
N PHE A 527 -14.74 -13.11 -26.90
CA PHE A 527 -15.19 -14.28 -26.14
C PHE A 527 -15.93 -15.29 -27.02
N LEU A 528 -16.81 -14.84 -27.92
CA LEU A 528 -17.47 -15.70 -28.91
C LEU A 528 -16.49 -16.48 -29.77
N ASN A 529 -15.40 -15.85 -30.22
CA ASN A 529 -14.37 -16.53 -31.01
C ASN A 529 -13.67 -17.63 -30.21
N ILE A 530 -13.37 -17.37 -28.94
CA ILE A 530 -12.75 -18.33 -28.01
C ILE A 530 -13.71 -19.50 -27.73
N CYS A 531 -15.01 -19.24 -27.55
CA CYS A 531 -16.02 -20.29 -27.39
C CYS A 531 -16.13 -21.20 -28.64
N ARG A 532 -16.03 -20.65 -29.86
CA ARG A 532 -15.97 -21.47 -31.09
C ARG A 532 -14.70 -22.32 -31.16
N GLN A 533 -13.53 -21.77 -30.80
CA GLN A 533 -12.27 -22.50 -30.73
C GLN A 533 -12.31 -23.66 -29.72
N LEU A 534 -12.99 -23.46 -28.58
CA LEU A 534 -13.22 -24.47 -27.55
C LEU A 534 -14.39 -25.43 -27.84
N LYS A 535 -15.07 -25.30 -28.99
CA LYS A 535 -16.27 -26.09 -29.37
C LYS A 535 -17.40 -26.02 -28.34
N LEU A 536 -17.65 -24.82 -27.80
CA LEU A 536 -18.72 -24.52 -26.84
C LEU A 536 -19.95 -23.85 -27.48
N LEU A 537 -19.90 -23.68 -28.81
CA LEU A 537 -20.92 -23.15 -29.72
C LEU A 537 -21.07 -24.12 -30.89
#